data_AF-A0A3L7TMM5-F1
#
_entry.id   AF-A0A3L7TMM5-F1
#
_cell.length_a   1.000
_cell.length_b   1.000
_cell.length_c   1.000
_cell.angle_alpha   90.00
_cell.angle_beta   90.00
_cell.angle_gamma   90.00
#
_symmetry.space_group_name_H-M   'P 1'
#
loop_
_entity.id
_entity.type
_entity.pdbx_description
1 polymer ?
#
loop_
_entity_poly.entity_id
_entity_poly.type
_entity_poly.pdbx_seq_one_letter_code
_entity_poly.pdbx_strand_id
1 'polypeptide(L)'
;MHLRADLHSTLGSRMPTVSIIIPNFNNGRQSAHDGARDFLGELLSSLERTLSQESVSFEILIADDGSTDDSLTTARTWAAKRLPDGRPFLRLIELPHCGVLSTVLNRLLAEAKGKYIARLDGDIVLQTPNWISELMHAFETDANIGVITGVQLLSNGRVHAFGDDLYGPRGYRHTHRGAPLSALPLTHEVDHAMGCFYCTRREVEQTAGLYDDAMLRGQTEEYGVRVRKAGWKVIATRAIVFEHWHMERHRRANSADASGALEGMLARFRLKHGFDRLAPDLEEVLASAAGTPMLWRDLKNGGGDSSPMELAHFAQNTRLQARLAEEILAVTQGCASQAGAQPCIIGCGVGLLPRALAKHGVRCVAVEREGSACATARAILGSAADFICGVQDLAKLPFADASQRFMLVTGALERYWNPVGLLKELRRVLAHDGLLTLRSEIRHDDAAEDVSDPRHLFTVTELRDLLQHSGFFTVAGEAQYFEKSGVLQVPLQCGTQTIGRGYFSEFGSNAGSSLVMQSLEHAREASV
;
A
#
# COMPACT_ATOMS: atom_id res chain seq x y z
N MET A 1 40.51 -10.16 58.25
CA MET A 1 39.61 -8.99 58.41
C MET A 1 39.14 -8.58 57.02
N HIS A 2 38.18 -9.34 56.47
CA HIS A 2 36.79 -8.91 56.27
C HIS A 2 36.64 -7.79 55.24
N LEU A 3 36.36 -8.19 54.00
CA LEU A 3 35.44 -7.51 53.08
C LEU A 3 34.96 -8.56 52.06
N ARG A 4 34.14 -9.49 52.56
CA ARG A 4 33.08 -10.18 51.83
C ARG A 4 31.77 -9.72 52.47
N ALA A 5 30.71 -9.73 51.68
CA ALA A 5 29.34 -9.33 51.97
C ALA A 5 29.07 -7.84 51.69
N ASP A 6 28.57 -7.55 50.48
CA ASP A 6 27.16 -7.15 50.30
C ASP A 6 26.94 -6.67 48.87
N LEU A 7 26.49 -7.59 48.00
CA LEU A 7 25.80 -7.26 46.73
C LEU A 7 24.87 -8.41 46.27
N HIS A 8 24.45 -9.29 47.19
CA HIS A 8 23.34 -10.23 46.98
C HIS A 8 22.11 -9.74 47.75
N SER A 9 21.44 -8.75 47.17
CA SER A 9 20.12 -8.24 47.55
C SER A 9 19.84 -7.09 46.57
N THR A 10 19.16 -7.26 45.45
CA THR A 10 17.77 -7.73 45.30
C THR A 10 17.55 -8.35 43.91
N LEU A 11 17.20 -9.64 43.85
CA LEU A 11 16.50 -10.24 42.70
C LEU A 11 15.04 -9.74 42.66
N GLY A 12 14.87 -8.42 42.56
CA GLY A 12 13.63 -7.84 42.10
C GLY A 12 13.57 -8.08 40.60
N SER A 13 12.51 -8.74 40.13
CA SER A 13 12.19 -8.90 38.72
C SER A 13 12.38 -7.56 37.98
N ARG A 14 13.54 -7.35 37.35
CA ARG A 14 13.75 -6.22 36.44
C ARG A 14 12.66 -6.36 35.38
N MET A 15 11.87 -5.29 35.19
CA MET A 15 10.84 -5.28 34.16
C MET A 15 11.51 -5.63 32.82
N PRO A 16 10.88 -6.49 31.99
CA PRO A 16 11.45 -6.83 30.70
C PRO A 16 11.61 -5.56 29.86
N THR A 17 12.63 -5.53 29.01
CA THR A 17 12.80 -4.44 28.05
C THR A 17 11.72 -4.53 26.98
N VAL A 18 11.46 -5.74 26.48
CA VAL A 18 10.50 -6.01 25.40
C VAL A 18 9.47 -7.04 25.82
N SER A 19 8.18 -6.77 25.58
CA SER A 19 7.13 -7.79 25.62
C SER A 19 6.80 -8.23 24.21
N ILE A 20 6.95 -9.52 23.96
CA ILE A 20 6.49 -10.18 22.74
C ILE A 20 5.03 -10.57 22.97
N ILE A 21 4.12 -10.08 22.13
CA ILE A 21 2.68 -10.37 22.22
C ILE A 21 2.22 -11.13 20.97
N ILE A 22 1.54 -12.24 21.19
CA ILE A 22 1.09 -13.15 20.12
C ILE A 22 -0.40 -13.44 20.32
N PRO A 23 -1.29 -12.86 19.49
CA PRO A 23 -2.67 -13.31 19.42
C PRO A 23 -2.73 -14.68 18.73
N ASN A 24 -3.41 -15.64 19.34
CA ASN A 24 -3.59 -16.97 18.80
C ASN A 24 -5.07 -17.31 18.63
N PHE A 25 -5.41 -17.86 17.47
CA PHE A 25 -6.69 -18.53 17.25
C PHE A 25 -6.46 -19.56 16.15
N ASN A 26 -6.65 -20.84 16.42
CA ASN A 26 -6.55 -21.93 15.45
C ASN A 26 -5.28 -21.92 14.57
N ASN A 27 -4.09 -21.80 15.16
CA ASN A 27 -2.79 -21.87 14.44
C ASN A 27 -2.09 -23.23 14.58
N GLY A 28 -2.83 -24.30 14.83
CA GLY A 28 -2.29 -25.64 15.04
C GLY A 28 -2.05 -26.35 13.72
N ARG A 29 -1.59 -27.59 13.81
CA ARG A 29 -1.39 -28.46 12.65
C ARG A 29 -2.68 -28.75 11.90
N GLN A 30 -3.78 -28.90 12.63
CA GLN A 30 -5.10 -29.17 12.06
C GLN A 30 -5.62 -28.03 11.19
N SER A 31 -5.03 -26.83 11.31
CA SER A 31 -5.39 -25.68 10.50
C SER A 31 -4.61 -25.60 9.18
N ALA A 32 -3.56 -26.39 8.99
CA ALA A 32 -2.80 -26.42 7.74
C ALA A 32 -3.55 -27.17 6.63
N HIS A 33 -3.46 -26.69 5.39
CA HIS A 33 -4.14 -27.28 4.23
C HIS A 33 -3.80 -28.76 3.99
N ASP A 34 -2.58 -29.16 4.30
CA ASP A 34 -2.04 -30.51 4.12
C ASP A 34 -1.77 -31.25 5.46
N GLY A 35 -2.06 -30.60 6.60
CA GLY A 35 -1.73 -31.11 7.93
C GLY A 35 -0.23 -31.20 8.23
N ALA A 36 0.65 -30.65 7.38
CA ALA A 36 2.09 -30.81 7.51
C ALA A 36 2.73 -29.87 8.54
N ARG A 37 2.05 -28.77 8.90
CA ARG A 37 2.67 -27.66 9.61
C ARG A 37 1.91 -27.22 10.85
N ASP A 38 2.57 -27.23 12.00
CA ASP A 38 2.08 -26.60 13.24
C ASP A 38 2.56 -25.14 13.27
N PHE A 39 1.73 -24.20 12.82
CA PHE A 39 2.15 -22.80 12.67
C PHE A 39 2.63 -22.19 13.99
N LEU A 40 1.88 -22.39 15.08
CA LEU A 40 2.26 -21.86 16.38
C LEU A 40 3.53 -22.55 16.90
N GLY A 41 3.65 -23.87 16.71
CA GLY A 41 4.85 -24.62 17.08
C GLY A 41 6.11 -24.15 16.34
N GLU A 42 5.99 -23.84 15.05
CA GLU A 42 7.08 -23.32 14.21
C GLU A 42 7.49 -21.90 14.64
N LEU A 43 6.52 -21.02 14.94
CA LEU A 43 6.79 -19.71 15.53
C LEU A 43 7.59 -19.84 16.83
N LEU A 44 7.12 -20.67 17.76
CA LEU A 44 7.75 -20.81 19.09
C LEU A 44 9.13 -21.45 19.01
N SER A 45 9.32 -22.41 18.11
CA SER A 45 10.63 -22.98 17.80
C SER A 45 11.58 -21.93 17.22
N SER A 46 11.08 -21.05 16.35
CA SER A 46 11.86 -19.94 15.81
C SER A 46 12.26 -18.93 16.90
N LEU A 47 11.38 -18.63 17.85
CA LEU A 47 11.67 -17.76 18.99
C LEU A 47 12.72 -18.39 19.93
N GLU A 48 12.58 -19.67 20.28
CA GLU A 48 13.57 -20.39 21.10
C GLU A 48 14.96 -20.36 20.46
N ARG A 49 15.04 -20.61 19.15
CA ARG A 49 16.30 -20.55 18.40
C ARG A 49 16.87 -19.13 18.33
N THR A 50 16.06 -18.16 17.86
CA THR A 50 16.53 -16.80 17.58
C THR A 50 16.84 -16.00 18.84
N LEU A 51 16.21 -16.31 19.98
CA LEU A 51 16.42 -15.62 21.25
C LEU A 51 17.38 -16.36 22.19
N SER A 52 17.96 -17.48 21.76
CA SER A 52 18.82 -18.33 22.60
C SER A 52 20.08 -17.62 23.13
N GLN A 53 20.56 -16.59 22.43
CA GLN A 53 21.73 -15.76 22.81
C GLN A 53 21.35 -14.28 22.94
N GLU A 54 20.06 -13.99 23.10
CA GLU A 54 19.58 -12.61 23.19
C GLU A 54 20.03 -11.99 24.52
N SER A 55 20.62 -10.80 24.41
CA SER A 55 21.15 -10.05 25.55
C SER A 55 20.12 -9.11 26.18
N VAL A 56 19.12 -8.71 25.39
CA VAL A 56 18.04 -7.82 25.83
C VAL A 56 16.99 -8.61 26.60
N SER A 57 16.60 -8.13 27.78
CA SER A 57 15.58 -8.80 28.58
C SER A 57 14.20 -8.77 27.91
N PHE A 58 13.52 -9.92 27.87
CA PHE A 58 12.20 -10.04 27.25
C PHE A 58 11.24 -10.90 28.07
N GLU A 59 9.95 -10.82 27.72
CA GLU A 59 8.90 -11.77 28.08
C GLU A 59 8.06 -12.12 26.84
N ILE A 60 7.42 -13.29 26.84
CA ILE A 60 6.53 -13.73 25.77
C ILE A 60 5.13 -13.94 26.35
N LEU A 61 4.12 -13.32 25.75
CA LEU A 61 2.72 -13.47 26.08
C LEU A 61 1.96 -14.01 24.87
N ILE A 62 1.17 -15.06 25.10
CA ILE A 62 0.20 -15.56 24.13
C ILE A 62 -1.19 -15.37 24.70
N ALA A 63 -2.11 -14.82 23.90
CA ALA A 63 -3.53 -14.83 24.21
C ALA A 63 -4.25 -15.71 23.20
N ASP A 64 -4.80 -16.82 23.67
CA ASP A 64 -5.60 -17.75 22.87
C ASP A 64 -7.07 -17.33 22.90
N ASP A 65 -7.64 -16.98 21.75
CA ASP A 65 -9.03 -16.54 21.56
C ASP A 65 -9.98 -17.73 21.38
N GLY A 66 -9.91 -18.71 22.29
CA GLY A 66 -10.77 -19.88 22.29
C GLY A 66 -10.54 -20.83 21.11
N SER A 67 -9.28 -21.19 20.85
CA SER A 67 -8.94 -22.15 19.79
C SER A 67 -9.60 -23.51 20.02
N THR A 68 -10.06 -24.12 18.93
CA THR A 68 -10.67 -25.45 18.90
C THR A 68 -9.77 -26.50 18.26
N ASP A 69 -8.63 -26.09 17.70
CA ASP A 69 -7.63 -26.98 17.13
C ASP A 69 -6.51 -27.34 18.14
N ASP A 70 -5.43 -27.93 17.66
CA ASP A 70 -4.29 -28.36 18.48
C ASP A 70 -3.36 -27.21 18.95
N SER A 71 -3.55 -25.96 18.51
CA SER A 71 -2.67 -24.85 18.91
C SER A 71 -2.73 -24.51 20.40
N LEU A 72 -3.88 -24.67 21.05
CA LEU A 72 -3.99 -24.44 22.49
C LEU A 72 -3.15 -25.47 23.29
N THR A 73 -3.11 -26.71 22.81
CA THR A 73 -2.25 -27.76 23.38
C THR A 73 -0.77 -27.43 23.19
N THR A 74 -0.40 -26.96 21.99
CA THR A 74 0.95 -26.44 21.72
C THR A 74 1.30 -25.31 22.70
N ALA A 75 0.46 -24.28 22.83
CA ALA A 75 0.69 -23.14 23.73
C ALA A 75 0.88 -23.57 25.19
N ARG A 76 0.04 -24.48 25.71
CA ARG A 76 0.16 -25.02 27.08
C ARG A 76 1.48 -25.78 27.29
N THR A 77 1.89 -26.57 26.30
CA THR A 77 3.17 -27.32 26.35
C THR A 77 4.36 -26.37 26.42
N TRP A 78 4.35 -25.31 25.61
CA TRP A 78 5.40 -24.30 25.62
C TRP A 78 5.38 -23.41 26.88
N ALA A 79 4.20 -23.13 27.47
CA ALA A 79 4.10 -22.43 28.75
C ALA A 79 4.72 -23.22 29.93
N ALA A 80 4.76 -24.55 29.82
CA ALA A 80 5.43 -25.41 30.80
C ALA A 80 6.96 -25.39 30.67
N LYS A 81 7.51 -25.01 29.51
CA LYS A 81 8.96 -24.87 29.33
C LYS A 81 9.52 -23.71 30.17
N ARG A 82 10.82 -23.78 30.45
CA ARG A 82 11.57 -22.76 31.19
C ARG A 82 12.76 -22.29 30.39
N LEU A 83 13.04 -20.99 30.47
CA LEU A 83 14.29 -20.42 29.98
C LEU A 83 15.46 -20.86 30.88
N PRO A 84 16.72 -20.71 30.43
CA PRO A 84 17.89 -21.07 31.23
C PRO A 84 17.97 -20.38 32.60
N ASP A 85 17.34 -19.20 32.74
CA ASP A 85 17.26 -18.44 33.98
C ASP A 85 16.10 -18.89 34.92
N GLY A 86 15.37 -19.93 34.54
CA GLY A 86 14.27 -20.50 35.32
C GLY A 86 12.92 -19.81 35.16
N ARG A 87 12.82 -18.73 34.38
CA ARG A 87 11.52 -18.09 34.06
C ARG A 87 10.70 -18.95 33.10
N PRO A 88 9.35 -18.84 33.09
CA PRO A 88 8.54 -19.47 32.04
C PRO A 88 8.97 -18.99 30.66
N PHE A 89 9.01 -19.90 29.69
CA PHE A 89 9.32 -19.54 28.30
C PHE A 89 8.28 -18.54 27.75
N LEU A 90 7.01 -18.79 28.04
CA LEU A 90 5.91 -17.87 27.73
C LEU A 90 4.84 -17.89 28.83
N ARG A 91 4.03 -16.84 28.86
CA ARG A 91 2.81 -16.75 29.66
C ARG A 91 1.60 -16.89 28.74
N LEU A 92 0.75 -17.88 29.00
CA LEU A 92 -0.48 -18.11 28.27
C LEU A 92 -1.67 -17.44 28.98
N ILE A 93 -2.52 -16.78 28.20
CA ILE A 93 -3.81 -16.21 28.59
C ILE A 93 -4.87 -16.90 27.74
N GLU A 94 -5.75 -17.67 28.37
CA GLU A 94 -6.85 -18.35 27.68
C GLU A 94 -8.10 -17.46 27.77
N LEU A 95 -8.68 -17.11 26.63
CA LEU A 95 -9.84 -16.22 26.52
C LEU A 95 -11.06 -16.98 25.96
N PRO A 96 -12.28 -16.59 26.34
CA PRO A 96 -13.47 -16.98 25.59
C PRO A 96 -13.39 -16.41 24.17
N HIS A 97 -13.76 -17.22 23.16
CA HIS A 97 -13.72 -16.79 21.76
C HIS A 97 -14.58 -15.55 21.51
N CYS A 98 -13.94 -14.46 21.07
CA CYS A 98 -14.61 -13.23 20.64
C CYS A 98 -14.50 -12.98 19.14
N GLY A 99 -13.49 -13.55 18.46
CA GLY A 99 -13.28 -13.42 17.03
C GLY A 99 -12.80 -12.05 16.57
N VAL A 100 -12.39 -11.16 17.50
CA VAL A 100 -11.95 -9.79 17.22
C VAL A 100 -10.48 -9.62 17.60
N LEU A 101 -9.60 -9.56 16.59
CA LEU A 101 -8.15 -9.48 16.77
C LEU A 101 -7.72 -8.26 17.61
N SER A 102 -8.31 -7.09 17.38
CA SER A 102 -8.01 -5.87 18.15
C SER A 102 -8.29 -6.05 19.64
N THR A 103 -9.38 -6.73 20.01
CA THR A 103 -9.74 -7.01 21.41
C THR A 103 -8.71 -7.93 22.07
N VAL A 104 -8.27 -8.98 21.37
CA VAL A 104 -7.22 -9.89 21.84
C VAL A 104 -5.88 -9.16 22.01
N LEU A 105 -5.52 -8.30 21.06
CA LEU A 105 -4.32 -7.47 21.13
C LEU A 105 -4.38 -6.47 22.29
N ASN A 106 -5.51 -5.81 22.49
CA ASN A 106 -5.71 -4.89 23.61
C ASN A 106 -5.61 -5.60 24.95
N ARG A 107 -6.09 -6.85 25.05
CA ARG A 107 -5.87 -7.69 26.24
C ARG A 107 -4.40 -8.00 26.47
N LEU A 108 -3.65 -8.33 25.41
CA LEU A 108 -2.21 -8.56 25.50
C LEU A 108 -1.44 -7.30 25.91
N LEU A 109 -1.79 -6.14 25.38
CA LEU A 109 -1.15 -4.85 25.71
C LEU A 109 -1.30 -4.50 27.19
N ALA A 110 -2.48 -4.76 27.77
CA ALA A 110 -2.75 -4.55 29.20
C ALA A 110 -1.93 -5.47 30.11
N GLU A 111 -1.50 -6.62 29.60
CA GLU A 111 -0.79 -7.67 30.33
C GLU A 111 0.73 -7.59 30.15
N ALA A 112 1.18 -6.95 29.06
CA ALA A 112 2.58 -6.71 28.75
C ALA A 112 3.23 -5.70 29.73
N LYS A 113 4.49 -5.92 30.10
CA LYS A 113 5.26 -5.09 31.05
C LYS A 113 6.46 -4.38 30.42
N GLY A 114 6.75 -4.68 29.17
CA GLY A 114 7.89 -4.18 28.41
C GLY A 114 7.78 -2.70 28.10
N LYS A 115 8.94 -2.03 28.01
CA LYS A 115 9.03 -0.66 27.47
C LYS A 115 8.75 -0.63 25.96
N TYR A 116 9.06 -1.72 25.28
CA TYR A 116 8.74 -1.94 23.87
C TYR A 116 7.83 -3.15 23.71
N ILE A 117 6.95 -3.11 22.70
CA ILE A 117 5.97 -4.15 22.44
C ILE A 117 6.17 -4.69 21.03
N ALA A 118 6.66 -5.92 20.93
CA ALA A 118 6.78 -6.65 19.68
C ALA A 118 5.55 -7.50 19.46
N ARG A 119 4.72 -7.14 18.48
CA ARG A 119 3.59 -7.95 18.03
C ARG A 119 4.06 -8.93 16.96
N LEU A 120 3.67 -10.20 17.10
CA LEU A 120 3.89 -11.24 16.12
C LEU A 120 2.58 -12.00 15.87
N ASP A 121 2.21 -12.26 14.62
CA ASP A 121 1.12 -13.20 14.33
C ASP A 121 1.58 -14.64 14.61
N GLY A 122 0.63 -15.51 14.98
CA GLY A 122 0.90 -16.91 15.39
C GLY A 122 1.40 -17.85 14.28
N ASP A 123 1.64 -17.34 13.08
CA ASP A 123 2.01 -18.06 11.85
C ASP A 123 3.20 -17.41 11.12
N ILE A 124 4.02 -16.63 11.83
CA ILE A 124 5.30 -16.13 11.31
C ILE A 124 6.48 -17.00 11.78
N VAL A 125 7.58 -16.98 11.02
CA VAL A 125 8.84 -17.61 11.39
C VAL A 125 9.98 -16.59 11.31
N LEU A 126 10.61 -16.32 12.44
CA LEU A 126 11.75 -15.38 12.54
C LEU A 126 13.04 -16.08 12.11
N GLN A 127 13.77 -15.50 11.17
CA GLN A 127 15.05 -16.06 10.71
C GLN A 127 16.23 -15.45 11.48
N THR A 128 16.21 -14.14 11.71
CA THR A 128 17.29 -13.36 12.32
C THR A 128 17.55 -13.75 13.79
N PRO A 129 18.76 -14.21 14.15
CA PRO A 129 19.17 -14.35 15.55
C PRO A 129 19.28 -12.99 16.26
N ASN A 130 18.92 -12.94 17.54
CA ASN A 130 19.02 -11.76 18.39
C ASN A 130 18.31 -10.51 17.81
N TRP A 131 17.17 -10.73 17.16
CA TRP A 131 16.42 -9.67 16.49
C TRP A 131 15.89 -8.60 17.47
N ILE A 132 15.79 -8.90 18.78
CA ILE A 132 15.42 -7.88 19.77
C ILE A 132 16.58 -6.89 19.95
N SER A 133 17.82 -7.37 19.98
CA SER A 133 19.00 -6.48 19.95
C SER A 133 19.01 -5.58 18.71
N GLU A 134 18.68 -6.12 17.52
CA GLU A 134 18.56 -5.32 16.29
C GLU A 134 17.45 -4.27 16.37
N LEU A 135 16.29 -4.61 16.97
CA LEU A 135 15.23 -3.62 17.24
C LEU A 135 15.71 -2.51 18.16
N MET A 136 16.41 -2.85 19.25
CA MET A 136 16.90 -1.86 20.21
C MET A 136 17.91 -0.92 19.55
N HIS A 137 18.83 -1.46 18.76
CA HIS A 137 19.78 -0.65 18.01
C HIS A 137 19.06 0.32 17.07
N ALA A 138 18.06 -0.14 16.33
CA ALA A 138 17.28 0.73 15.46
C ALA A 138 16.50 1.81 16.24
N PHE A 139 15.88 1.50 17.38
CA PHE A 139 15.22 2.50 18.22
C PHE A 139 16.18 3.54 18.82
N GLU A 140 17.46 3.22 18.98
CA GLU A 140 18.47 4.16 19.50
C GLU A 140 18.92 5.18 18.45
N THR A 141 18.71 4.90 17.16
CA THR A 141 19.16 5.80 16.06
C THR A 141 18.39 7.11 15.99
N ASP A 142 17.11 7.12 16.37
CA ASP A 142 16.26 8.31 16.36
C ASP A 142 15.13 8.15 17.40
N ALA A 143 15.06 9.10 18.32
CA ALA A 143 14.06 9.13 19.38
C ALA A 143 12.62 9.24 18.84
N ASN A 144 12.43 9.77 17.63
CA ASN A 144 11.13 9.89 16.99
C ASN A 144 10.66 8.60 16.31
N ILE A 145 11.46 7.53 16.29
CA ILE A 145 11.02 6.21 15.81
C ILE A 145 10.06 5.61 16.83
N GLY A 146 8.79 5.52 16.48
CA GLY A 146 7.77 4.89 17.31
C GLY A 146 7.55 3.42 16.98
N VAL A 147 7.79 3.03 15.73
CA VAL A 147 7.51 1.68 15.21
C VAL A 147 8.65 1.19 14.33
N ILE A 148 9.04 -0.08 14.50
CA ILE A 148 9.99 -0.78 13.63
C ILE A 148 9.39 -2.11 13.15
N THR A 149 9.58 -2.44 11.87
CA THR A 149 9.29 -3.75 11.30
C THR A 149 10.50 -4.32 10.55
N GLY A 150 10.43 -5.61 10.20
CA GLY A 150 11.43 -6.30 9.41
C GLY A 150 11.03 -6.49 7.95
N VAL A 151 11.77 -7.34 7.25
CA VAL A 151 11.48 -7.79 5.89
C VAL A 151 10.69 -9.09 5.94
N GLN A 152 9.51 -9.09 5.34
CA GLN A 152 8.79 -10.33 5.07
C GLN A 152 9.27 -10.92 3.75
N LEU A 153 9.64 -12.20 3.76
CA LEU A 153 10.00 -12.94 2.54
C LEU A 153 8.84 -13.80 2.03
N LEU A 154 8.81 -13.95 0.70
CA LEU A 154 8.11 -15.00 -0.01
C LEU A 154 8.92 -16.30 0.07
N SER A 155 8.26 -17.43 -0.20
CA SER A 155 8.90 -18.77 -0.21
C SER A 155 10.06 -18.90 -1.21
N ASN A 156 10.08 -18.08 -2.25
CA ASN A 156 11.17 -18.02 -3.23
C ASN A 156 12.33 -17.10 -2.81
N GLY A 157 12.34 -16.60 -1.57
CA GLY A 157 13.37 -15.72 -1.02
C GLY A 157 13.31 -14.25 -1.50
N ARG A 158 12.31 -13.88 -2.30
CA ARG A 158 12.06 -12.49 -2.70
C ARG A 158 11.27 -11.76 -1.61
N VAL A 159 11.39 -10.44 -1.59
CA VAL A 159 10.67 -9.59 -0.64
C VAL A 159 9.16 -9.66 -0.92
N HIS A 160 8.37 -10.02 0.09
CA HIS A 160 6.93 -9.82 0.08
C HIS A 160 6.60 -8.36 0.40
N ALA A 161 7.22 -7.84 1.46
CA ALA A 161 7.05 -6.47 1.91
C ALA A 161 8.25 -6.00 2.75
N PHE A 162 8.56 -4.71 2.62
CA PHE A 162 9.51 -3.99 3.46
C PHE A 162 8.84 -2.79 4.15
N GLY A 163 7.68 -3.04 4.76
CA GLY A 163 6.72 -2.02 5.20
C GLY A 163 5.77 -1.59 4.08
N ASP A 164 4.83 -0.71 4.43
CA ASP A 164 3.71 -0.35 3.56
C ASP A 164 3.61 1.16 3.31
N ASP A 165 3.19 1.55 2.11
CA ASP A 165 2.66 2.88 1.84
C ASP A 165 1.15 2.86 2.08
N LEU A 166 0.59 3.95 2.59
CA LEU A 166 -0.87 4.13 2.79
C LEU A 166 -1.41 5.38 2.12
N TYR A 167 -0.57 6.41 2.02
CA TYR A 167 -0.97 7.71 1.50
C TYR A 167 0.01 8.22 0.44
N GLY A 168 0.60 7.28 -0.31
CA GLY A 168 1.30 7.56 -1.55
C GLY A 168 0.36 7.61 -2.76
N PRO A 169 0.87 8.03 -3.94
CA PRO A 169 0.07 8.22 -5.16
C PRO A 169 -0.61 6.94 -5.69
N ARG A 170 -0.10 5.77 -5.30
CA ARG A 170 -0.63 4.44 -5.66
C ARG A 170 -1.56 3.83 -4.60
N GLY A 171 -1.82 4.53 -3.49
CA GLY A 171 -2.56 3.98 -2.36
C GLY A 171 -1.80 2.90 -1.60
N TYR A 172 -2.56 2.06 -0.89
CA TYR A 172 -2.03 1.00 -0.04
C TYR A 172 -1.26 -0.05 -0.84
N ARG A 173 -0.01 -0.29 -0.46
CA ARG A 173 0.85 -1.29 -1.10
C ARG A 173 2.01 -1.71 -0.22
N HIS A 174 2.48 -2.93 -0.45
CA HIS A 174 3.72 -3.44 0.12
C HIS A 174 4.92 -2.86 -0.64
N THR A 175 5.80 -2.16 0.06
CA THR A 175 6.99 -1.56 -0.55
C THR A 175 8.03 -2.62 -0.89
N HIS A 176 8.79 -2.39 -1.96
CA HIS A 176 9.88 -3.27 -2.43
C HIS A 176 9.45 -4.71 -2.76
N ARG A 177 8.14 -4.94 -2.96
CA ARG A 177 7.63 -6.28 -3.29
C ARG A 177 8.31 -6.81 -4.56
N GLY A 178 8.71 -8.06 -4.49
CA GLY A 178 9.45 -8.72 -5.56
C GLY A 178 10.91 -8.32 -5.67
N ALA A 179 11.46 -7.41 -4.86
CA ALA A 179 12.90 -7.13 -4.88
C ALA A 179 13.71 -8.29 -4.26
N PRO A 180 14.99 -8.48 -4.64
CA PRO A 180 15.90 -9.31 -3.84
C PRO A 180 16.27 -8.58 -2.53
N LEU A 181 16.48 -9.34 -1.45
CA LEU A 181 16.85 -8.78 -0.13
C LEU A 181 18.09 -7.86 -0.20
N SER A 182 19.05 -8.18 -1.07
CA SER A 182 20.29 -7.40 -1.25
C SER A 182 20.09 -6.03 -1.89
N ALA A 183 18.94 -5.77 -2.53
CA ALA A 183 18.62 -4.46 -3.10
C ALA A 183 18.01 -3.49 -2.08
N LEU A 184 17.64 -3.98 -0.89
CA LEU A 184 17.02 -3.13 0.12
C LEU A 184 18.04 -2.23 0.83
N PRO A 185 17.68 -0.97 1.14
CA PRO A 185 18.48 -0.16 2.05
C PRO A 185 18.46 -0.78 3.46
N LEU A 186 19.43 -0.41 4.31
CA LEU A 186 19.46 -0.91 5.69
C LEU A 186 18.17 -0.56 6.45
N THR A 187 17.74 0.69 6.33
CA THR A 187 16.48 1.19 6.87
C THR A 187 15.72 1.97 5.82
N HIS A 188 14.39 1.96 5.94
CA HIS A 188 13.48 2.71 5.08
C HIS A 188 12.34 3.28 5.92
N GLU A 189 12.06 4.58 5.81
CA GLU A 189 10.86 5.16 6.42
C GLU A 189 9.64 4.85 5.56
N VAL A 190 8.63 4.26 6.19
CA VAL A 190 7.38 3.83 5.56
C VAL A 190 6.18 4.49 6.23
N ASP A 191 5.01 4.40 5.62
CA ASP A 191 3.80 4.95 6.21
C ASP A 191 3.25 4.04 7.30
N HIS A 192 3.43 2.72 7.13
CA HIS A 192 2.86 1.71 8.01
C HIS A 192 3.72 0.44 8.07
N ALA A 193 3.62 -0.25 9.20
CA ALA A 193 4.28 -1.52 9.45
C ALA A 193 3.26 -2.65 9.38
N MET A 194 3.52 -3.64 8.53
CA MET A 194 2.63 -4.79 8.34
C MET A 194 2.21 -5.45 9.64
N GLY A 195 0.94 -5.83 9.72
CA GLY A 195 0.33 -6.33 10.94
C GLY A 195 0.96 -7.60 11.52
N CYS A 196 1.57 -8.44 10.68
CA CYS A 196 2.12 -9.72 11.10
C CYS A 196 3.36 -9.62 11.99
N PHE A 197 4.14 -8.53 11.86
CA PHE A 197 5.29 -8.27 12.73
C PHE A 197 5.63 -6.79 12.79
N TYR A 198 5.64 -6.24 14.00
CA TYR A 198 6.30 -4.97 14.28
C TYR A 198 6.56 -4.79 15.78
N CYS A 199 7.45 -3.88 16.11
CA CYS A 199 7.71 -3.45 17.48
C CYS A 199 7.36 -1.98 17.65
N THR A 200 6.68 -1.62 18.74
CA THR A 200 6.34 -0.25 19.11
C THR A 200 7.06 0.15 20.40
N ARG A 201 7.33 1.44 20.59
CA ARG A 201 7.52 1.99 21.95
C ARG A 201 6.18 1.97 22.66
N ARG A 202 6.17 1.64 23.96
CA ARG A 202 4.95 1.78 24.79
C ARG A 202 4.44 3.23 24.84
N GLU A 203 5.32 4.21 24.72
CA GLU A 203 4.96 5.64 24.65
C GLU A 203 4.02 5.96 23.47
N VAL A 204 4.06 5.17 22.39
CA VAL A 204 3.12 5.32 21.27
C VAL A 204 1.67 5.12 21.72
N GLU A 205 1.40 4.20 22.65
CA GLU A 205 0.05 3.97 23.20
C GLU A 205 -0.51 5.23 23.88
N GLN A 206 0.35 6.04 24.51
CA GLN A 206 -0.06 7.25 25.22
C GLN A 206 -0.52 8.36 24.27
N THR A 207 0.06 8.42 23.07
CA THR A 207 -0.23 9.46 22.07
C THR A 207 -1.21 9.01 21.00
N ALA A 208 -1.12 7.75 20.56
CA ALA A 208 -1.94 7.19 19.49
C ALA A 208 -3.18 6.47 20.04
N GLY A 209 -3.17 6.02 21.30
CA GLY A 209 -4.20 5.17 21.90
C GLY A 209 -4.00 3.68 21.60
N LEU A 210 -4.95 2.84 22.02
CA LEU A 210 -4.97 1.40 21.76
C LEU A 210 -5.58 1.06 20.39
N TYR A 211 -5.70 -0.22 20.02
CA TYR A 211 -6.42 -0.60 18.80
C TYR A 211 -7.91 -0.27 18.91
N ASP A 212 -8.54 0.10 17.78
CA ASP A 212 -9.99 0.28 17.70
C ASP A 212 -10.67 -1.08 17.51
N ASP A 213 -11.35 -1.58 18.53
CA ASP A 213 -12.01 -2.90 18.52
C ASP A 213 -13.15 -3.01 17.50
N ALA A 214 -13.66 -1.87 17.02
CA ALA A 214 -14.68 -1.87 15.98
C ALA A 214 -14.09 -1.77 14.55
N MET A 215 -12.76 -1.78 14.41
CA MET A 215 -12.08 -2.10 13.15
C MET A 215 -11.80 -3.60 13.09
N LEU A 216 -12.66 -4.34 12.38
CA LEU A 216 -12.54 -5.79 12.24
C LEU A 216 -11.53 -6.22 11.17
N ARG A 217 -11.33 -5.38 10.14
CA ARG A 217 -10.29 -5.48 9.10
C ARG A 217 -9.62 -4.13 8.91
N GLY A 218 -8.33 -4.11 8.62
CA GLY A 218 -7.56 -2.88 8.42
C GLY A 218 -7.19 -2.16 9.74
N GLN A 219 -7.33 -2.85 10.88
CA GLN A 219 -7.06 -2.32 12.21
C GLN A 219 -5.61 -1.88 12.41
N THR A 220 -4.67 -2.53 11.70
CA THR A 220 -3.26 -2.17 11.76
C THR A 220 -2.97 -0.90 10.99
N GLU A 221 -3.56 -0.76 9.81
CA GLU A 221 -3.42 0.39 8.95
C GLU A 221 -4.08 1.62 9.59
N GLU A 222 -5.26 1.42 10.20
CA GLU A 222 -5.93 2.43 11.03
C GLU A 222 -5.04 2.88 12.21
N TYR A 223 -4.47 1.93 12.94
CA TYR A 223 -3.53 2.23 14.02
C TYR A 223 -2.30 2.97 13.49
N GLY A 224 -1.71 2.53 12.38
CA GLY A 224 -0.57 3.14 11.71
C GLY A 224 -0.81 4.62 11.36
N VAL A 225 -1.98 4.96 10.83
CA VAL A 225 -2.33 6.37 10.58
C VAL A 225 -2.37 7.18 11.87
N ARG A 226 -2.91 6.64 12.98
CA ARG A 226 -2.87 7.34 14.28
C ARG A 226 -1.46 7.52 14.81
N VAL A 227 -0.61 6.51 14.66
CA VAL A 227 0.81 6.58 15.01
C VAL A 227 1.51 7.70 14.24
N ARG A 228 1.31 7.76 12.91
CA ARG A 228 1.86 8.83 12.06
C ARG A 228 1.31 10.21 12.45
N LYS A 229 0.00 10.33 12.68
CA LYS A 229 -0.64 11.58 13.15
C LYS A 229 -0.16 12.01 14.54
N ALA A 230 0.31 11.10 15.38
CA ALA A 230 0.94 11.41 16.65
C ALA A 230 2.42 11.88 16.51
N GLY A 231 2.98 11.89 15.29
CA GLY A 231 4.32 12.42 15.01
C GLY A 231 5.42 11.35 15.00
N TRP A 232 5.07 10.08 15.14
CA TRP A 232 6.04 8.99 15.19
C TRP A 232 6.49 8.54 13.80
N LYS A 233 7.78 8.22 13.69
CA LYS A 233 8.37 7.52 12.53
C LYS A 233 8.09 6.03 12.58
N VAL A 234 7.83 5.46 11.40
CA VAL A 234 7.72 4.01 11.18
C VAL A 234 8.87 3.61 10.26
N ILE A 235 9.72 2.70 10.74
CA ILE A 235 10.93 2.28 10.02
C ILE A 235 10.85 0.79 9.71
N ALA A 236 11.12 0.41 8.47
CA ALA A 236 11.44 -0.96 8.12
C ALA A 236 12.97 -1.14 8.13
N THR A 237 13.47 -2.25 8.71
CA THR A 237 14.91 -2.58 8.73
C THR A 237 15.20 -3.92 8.07
N ARG A 238 16.19 -3.97 7.17
CA ARG A 238 16.60 -5.22 6.52
C ARG A 238 17.38 -6.15 7.44
N ALA A 239 17.73 -5.70 8.65
CA ALA A 239 18.43 -6.49 9.64
C ALA A 239 17.55 -7.62 10.21
N ILE A 240 16.23 -7.45 10.17
CA ILE A 240 15.27 -8.42 10.69
C ILE A 240 14.51 -9.04 9.53
N VAL A 241 14.55 -10.37 9.42
CA VAL A 241 13.94 -11.13 8.33
C VAL A 241 13.02 -12.21 8.91
N PHE A 242 11.85 -12.34 8.32
CA PHE A 242 10.87 -13.34 8.70
C PHE A 242 10.05 -13.82 7.49
N GLU A 243 9.37 -14.95 7.65
CA GLU A 243 8.37 -15.47 6.72
C GLU A 243 6.99 -15.44 7.38
N HIS A 244 5.94 -15.36 6.57
CA HIS A 244 4.55 -15.43 7.04
C HIS A 244 3.79 -16.51 6.28
N TRP A 245 3.29 -17.50 7.00
CA TRP A 245 2.72 -18.72 6.40
C TRP A 245 1.20 -18.76 6.43
N HIS A 246 0.53 -17.59 6.49
CA HIS A 246 -0.94 -17.55 6.58
C HIS A 246 -1.65 -18.19 5.39
N MET A 247 -1.00 -18.25 4.21
CA MET A 247 -1.57 -18.78 2.96
C MET A 247 -1.62 -20.30 2.95
N GLU A 248 -0.88 -20.96 3.83
CA GLU A 248 -0.85 -22.42 3.94
C GLU A 248 -1.96 -22.93 4.89
N ARG A 249 -2.76 -22.03 5.45
CA ARG A 249 -3.80 -22.30 6.43
C ARG A 249 -5.20 -22.26 5.82
N HIS A 250 -6.07 -23.17 6.26
CA HIS A 250 -7.50 -23.10 5.99
C HIS A 250 -8.13 -21.76 6.35
N ARG A 251 -9.05 -21.29 5.50
CA ARG A 251 -9.84 -20.09 5.76
C ARG A 251 -10.68 -20.31 7.03
N ARG A 252 -10.60 -19.35 7.96
CA ARG A 252 -11.42 -19.33 9.17
C ARG A 252 -12.67 -18.52 8.93
N ALA A 253 -13.83 -19.03 9.31
CA ALA A 253 -15.03 -18.22 9.36
C ALA A 253 -14.82 -17.11 10.41
N ASN A 254 -14.98 -15.84 10.00
CA ASN A 254 -15.03 -14.72 10.91
C ASN A 254 -16.02 -13.68 10.38
N SER A 255 -16.58 -12.87 11.27
CA SER A 255 -17.50 -11.78 10.92
C SER A 255 -16.83 -10.69 10.07
N ALA A 256 -15.51 -10.57 10.18
CA ALA A 256 -14.69 -9.61 9.45
C ALA A 256 -14.60 -9.91 7.93
N ASP A 257 -14.85 -11.17 7.54
CA ASP A 257 -14.76 -11.70 6.18
C ASP A 257 -16.14 -12.02 5.57
N ALA A 258 -17.21 -11.61 6.24
CA ALA A 258 -18.56 -11.67 5.69
C ALA A 258 -18.68 -10.75 4.46
N SER A 259 -19.58 -11.09 3.53
CA SER A 259 -19.82 -10.26 2.34
C SER A 259 -20.22 -8.83 2.74
N GLY A 260 -19.56 -7.81 2.17
CA GLY A 260 -19.79 -6.40 2.50
C GLY A 260 -19.04 -5.89 3.73
N ALA A 261 -18.44 -6.76 4.56
CA ALA A 261 -17.76 -6.35 5.78
C ALA A 261 -16.48 -5.56 5.49
N LEU A 262 -15.71 -5.95 4.46
CA LEU A 262 -14.51 -5.24 4.04
C LEU A 262 -14.84 -3.82 3.56
N GLU A 263 -15.88 -3.65 2.74
CA GLU A 263 -16.35 -2.35 2.29
C GLU A 263 -16.78 -1.47 3.46
N GLY A 264 -17.51 -2.04 4.44
CA GLY A 264 -17.87 -1.35 5.66
C GLY A 264 -16.66 -0.89 6.49
N MET A 265 -15.59 -1.71 6.54
CA MET A 265 -14.36 -1.35 7.24
C MET A 265 -13.55 -0.28 6.50
N LEU A 266 -13.49 -0.33 5.17
CA LEU A 266 -12.90 0.74 4.35
C LEU A 266 -13.67 2.05 4.51
N ALA A 267 -15.00 2.00 4.53
CA ALA A 267 -15.85 3.16 4.79
C ALA A 267 -15.58 3.76 6.18
N ARG A 268 -15.47 2.90 7.20
CA ARG A 268 -15.13 3.33 8.57
C ARG A 268 -13.74 3.95 8.64
N PHE A 269 -12.74 3.35 8.00
CA PHE A 269 -11.40 3.93 7.89
C PHE A 269 -11.46 5.33 7.28
N ARG A 270 -12.18 5.49 6.16
CA ARG A 270 -12.34 6.79 5.49
C ARG A 270 -13.05 7.81 6.36
N LEU A 271 -14.13 7.42 7.03
CA LEU A 271 -14.85 8.30 7.95
C LEU A 271 -13.95 8.78 9.10
N LYS A 272 -13.10 7.88 9.61
CA LYS A 272 -12.21 8.17 10.73
C LYS A 272 -11.01 9.04 10.33
N HIS A 273 -10.44 8.80 9.15
CA HIS A 273 -9.18 9.41 8.75
C HIS A 273 -9.31 10.47 7.66
N GLY A 274 -10.47 10.60 7.02
CA GLY A 274 -10.74 11.64 6.02
C GLY A 274 -10.26 11.32 4.60
N PHE A 275 -9.75 10.12 4.32
CA PHE A 275 -9.30 9.71 2.99
C PHE A 275 -9.49 8.20 2.74
N ASP A 276 -9.53 7.79 1.48
CA ASP A 276 -9.55 6.38 1.07
C ASP A 276 -8.11 5.86 0.92
N ARG A 277 -7.72 4.84 1.69
CA ARG A 277 -6.35 4.30 1.61
C ARG A 277 -6.04 3.53 0.34
N LEU A 278 -7.05 3.06 -0.40
CA LEU A 278 -6.86 2.33 -1.67
C LEU A 278 -6.84 3.28 -2.86
N ALA A 279 -7.52 4.42 -2.75
CA ALA A 279 -7.46 5.51 -3.72
C ALA A 279 -7.34 6.88 -3.01
N PRO A 280 -6.17 7.23 -2.45
CA PRO A 280 -6.04 8.45 -1.67
C PRO A 280 -5.97 9.69 -2.56
N ASP A 281 -6.93 10.60 -2.40
CA ASP A 281 -6.75 11.99 -2.81
C ASP A 281 -5.76 12.64 -1.86
N LEU A 282 -4.56 12.94 -2.35
CA LEU A 282 -3.47 13.40 -1.49
C LEU A 282 -3.71 14.79 -0.91
N GLU A 283 -4.59 15.61 -1.50
CA GLU A 283 -5.04 16.84 -0.85
C GLU A 283 -5.96 16.53 0.35
N GLU A 284 -6.82 15.52 0.25
CA GLU A 284 -7.65 15.04 1.37
C GLU A 284 -6.78 14.42 2.48
N VAL A 285 -5.74 13.66 2.12
CA VAL A 285 -4.78 13.16 3.10
C VAL A 285 -4.10 14.32 3.84
N LEU A 286 -3.55 15.29 3.11
CA LEU A 286 -2.88 16.46 3.67
C LEU A 286 -3.82 17.25 4.60
N ALA A 287 -5.07 17.48 4.15
CA ALA A 287 -6.08 18.14 4.96
C ALA A 287 -6.38 17.35 6.24
N SER A 288 -6.41 16.01 6.15
CA SER A 288 -6.64 15.17 7.32
C SER A 288 -5.51 15.16 8.34
N ALA A 289 -4.29 15.49 7.90
CA ALA A 289 -3.11 15.61 8.75
C ALA A 289 -2.89 17.05 9.24
N ALA A 290 -3.66 18.02 8.77
CA ALA A 290 -3.53 19.42 9.17
C ALA A 290 -3.70 19.58 10.69
N GLY A 291 -2.75 20.29 11.32
CA GLY A 291 -2.72 20.48 12.76
C GLY A 291 -2.17 19.28 13.55
N THR A 292 -1.76 18.20 12.89
CA THR A 292 -1.06 17.07 13.52
C THR A 292 0.46 17.20 13.36
N PRO A 293 1.29 16.62 14.25
CA PRO A 293 2.74 16.56 14.10
C PRO A 293 3.22 15.57 13.02
N MET A 294 2.33 15.02 12.19
CA MET A 294 2.68 14.05 11.15
C MET A 294 3.75 14.59 10.21
N LEU A 295 4.84 13.83 10.08
CA LEU A 295 5.89 14.11 9.10
C LEU A 295 5.42 13.66 7.71
N TRP A 296 5.35 14.62 6.79
CA TRP A 296 4.91 14.40 5.42
C TRP A 296 6.08 14.39 4.44
N ARG A 297 6.07 13.46 3.49
CA ARG A 297 7.00 13.44 2.35
C ARG A 297 6.47 14.40 1.29
N ASP A 298 7.21 15.44 0.91
CA ASP A 298 6.75 16.36 -0.14
C ASP A 298 6.72 15.66 -1.50
N LEU A 299 5.52 15.22 -1.90
CA LEU A 299 5.27 14.57 -3.17
C LEU A 299 4.94 15.57 -4.30
N LYS A 300 4.59 16.83 -3.99
CA LYS A 300 4.13 17.80 -5.01
C LYS A 300 5.21 18.16 -6.02
N ASN A 301 6.45 18.16 -5.56
CA ASN A 301 7.64 18.38 -6.38
C ASN A 301 8.29 17.07 -6.88
N GLY A 302 7.71 15.92 -6.52
CA GLY A 302 8.05 14.61 -7.07
C GLY A 302 7.32 14.36 -8.40
N GLY A 303 7.87 13.45 -9.22
CA GLY A 303 7.36 13.13 -10.56
C GLY A 303 8.35 13.56 -11.65
N GLY A 304 8.73 12.62 -12.52
CA GLY A 304 9.62 12.92 -13.63
C GLY A 304 8.90 13.70 -14.75
N ASP A 305 9.35 14.91 -15.04
CA ASP A 305 8.92 15.70 -16.20
C ASP A 305 9.19 14.94 -17.52
N SER A 306 8.35 15.20 -18.53
CA SER A 306 8.70 14.85 -19.91
C SER A 306 9.95 15.62 -20.34
N SER A 307 10.97 14.89 -20.81
CA SER A 307 12.25 15.50 -21.15
C SER A 307 12.21 16.12 -22.54
N PRO A 308 12.77 17.34 -22.75
CA PRO A 308 13.05 17.86 -24.09
C PRO A 308 13.89 16.90 -24.96
N MET A 309 14.64 15.97 -24.35
CA MET A 309 15.40 14.94 -25.06
C MET A 309 14.53 13.91 -25.78
N GLU A 310 13.25 13.75 -25.40
CA GLU A 310 12.32 12.86 -26.10
C GLU A 310 12.23 13.21 -27.59
N LEU A 311 12.21 14.51 -27.92
CA LEU A 311 12.18 14.98 -29.30
C LEU A 311 13.46 14.61 -30.05
N ALA A 312 14.63 14.83 -29.43
CA ALA A 312 15.92 14.54 -30.03
C ALA A 312 16.10 13.04 -30.33
N HIS A 313 15.52 12.19 -29.49
CA HIS A 313 15.60 10.74 -29.62
C HIS A 313 14.48 10.13 -30.47
N PHE A 314 13.45 10.89 -30.85
CA PHE A 314 12.27 10.35 -31.54
C PHE A 314 12.62 9.52 -32.78
N ALA A 315 13.56 9.98 -33.61
CA ALA A 315 13.94 9.27 -34.84
C ALA A 315 14.56 7.88 -34.59
N GLN A 316 15.19 7.69 -33.43
CA GLN A 316 15.93 6.47 -33.07
C GLN A 316 15.17 5.61 -32.04
N ASN A 317 14.12 6.15 -31.43
CA ASN A 317 13.36 5.50 -30.37
C ASN A 317 12.08 4.86 -30.92
N THR A 318 12.17 3.58 -31.28
CA THR A 318 11.06 2.79 -31.84
C THR A 318 9.88 2.64 -30.86
N ARG A 319 10.13 2.68 -29.56
CA ARG A 319 9.10 2.66 -28.51
C ARG A 319 8.30 3.95 -28.51
N LEU A 320 8.98 5.10 -28.58
CA LEU A 320 8.34 6.41 -28.65
C LEU A 320 7.54 6.60 -29.96
N GLN A 321 8.06 6.09 -31.08
CA GLN A 321 7.34 6.08 -32.36
C GLN A 321 6.07 5.23 -32.30
N ALA A 322 6.13 4.04 -31.70
CA ALA A 322 4.97 3.18 -31.51
C ALA A 322 3.91 3.86 -30.62
N ARG A 323 4.34 4.45 -29.50
CA ARG A 323 3.46 5.21 -28.61
C ARG A 323 2.71 6.32 -29.36
N LEU A 324 3.40 7.14 -30.15
CA LEU A 324 2.76 8.20 -30.92
C LEU A 324 1.73 7.67 -31.92
N ALA A 325 2.05 6.58 -32.63
CA ALA A 325 1.12 5.97 -33.59
C ALA A 325 -0.15 5.46 -32.90
N GLU A 326 0.00 4.82 -31.76
CA GLU A 326 -1.11 4.32 -30.94
C GLU A 326 -1.94 5.47 -30.35
N GLU A 327 -1.32 6.58 -29.94
CA GLU A 327 -2.03 7.78 -29.47
C GLU A 327 -2.85 8.44 -30.59
N ILE A 328 -2.31 8.52 -31.82
CA ILE A 328 -3.06 9.01 -32.99
C ILE A 328 -4.29 8.11 -33.24
N LEU A 329 -4.13 6.79 -33.15
CA LEU A 329 -5.24 5.85 -33.28
C LEU A 329 -6.29 6.07 -32.20
N ALA A 330 -5.87 6.25 -30.94
CA ALA A 330 -6.76 6.51 -29.81
C ALA A 330 -7.60 7.79 -30.01
N VAL A 331 -6.97 8.87 -30.47
CA VAL A 331 -7.66 10.11 -30.79
C VAL A 331 -8.64 9.93 -31.94
N THR A 332 -8.23 9.22 -32.99
CA THR A 332 -9.09 8.96 -34.17
C THR A 332 -10.34 8.18 -33.77
N GLN A 333 -10.19 7.13 -32.95
CA GLN A 333 -11.31 6.33 -32.42
C GLN A 333 -12.21 7.17 -31.50
N GLY A 334 -11.62 7.96 -30.60
CA GLY A 334 -12.38 8.83 -29.70
C GLY A 334 -13.20 9.88 -30.45
N CYS A 335 -12.61 10.60 -31.41
CA CYS A 335 -13.31 11.56 -32.25
C CYS A 335 -14.42 10.92 -33.10
N ALA A 336 -14.22 9.68 -33.56
CA ALA A 336 -15.27 8.95 -34.28
C ALA A 336 -16.47 8.62 -33.36
N SER A 337 -16.21 8.26 -32.09
CA SER A 337 -17.26 7.98 -31.10
C SER A 337 -17.95 9.24 -30.57
N GLN A 338 -17.26 10.37 -30.57
CA GLN A 338 -17.73 11.66 -30.07
C GLN A 338 -17.75 12.66 -31.22
N ALA A 339 -18.67 12.46 -32.17
CA ALA A 339 -18.76 13.24 -33.39
C ALA A 339 -18.82 14.75 -33.10
N GLY A 340 -17.92 15.51 -33.74
CA GLY A 340 -17.83 16.96 -33.57
C GLY A 340 -17.12 17.43 -32.29
N ALA A 341 -16.68 16.52 -31.42
CA ALA A 341 -15.89 16.88 -30.24
C ALA A 341 -14.47 17.29 -30.65
N GLN A 342 -13.99 18.41 -30.11
CA GLN A 342 -12.57 18.75 -30.15
C GLN A 342 -11.83 17.92 -29.09
N PRO A 343 -10.83 17.10 -29.46
CA PRO A 343 -10.07 16.31 -28.50
C PRO A 343 -9.30 17.21 -27.53
N CYS A 344 -9.42 16.95 -26.23
CA CYS A 344 -8.61 17.56 -25.18
C CYS A 344 -7.53 16.57 -24.71
N ILE A 345 -6.26 16.91 -24.87
CA ILE A 345 -5.11 16.04 -24.58
C ILE A 345 -4.43 16.55 -23.30
N ILE A 346 -4.48 15.76 -22.24
CA ILE A 346 -3.85 16.02 -20.95
C ILE A 346 -2.54 15.23 -20.86
N GLY A 347 -1.45 15.90 -20.51
CA GLY A 347 -0.10 15.32 -20.51
C GLY A 347 0.52 15.30 -21.91
N CYS A 348 0.36 16.39 -22.67
CA CYS A 348 0.84 16.42 -24.05
C CYS A 348 2.38 16.40 -24.21
N GLY A 349 3.12 16.49 -23.10
CA GLY A 349 4.57 16.50 -23.04
C GLY A 349 5.14 17.62 -23.91
N VAL A 350 6.14 17.27 -24.72
CA VAL A 350 6.77 18.20 -25.69
C VAL A 350 5.90 18.49 -26.92
N GLY A 351 4.65 18.00 -26.99
CA GLY A 351 3.68 18.37 -28.03
C GLY A 351 3.73 17.52 -29.32
N LEU A 352 4.35 16.33 -29.30
CA LEU A 352 4.44 15.46 -30.49
C LEU A 352 3.07 15.05 -31.04
N LEU A 353 2.17 14.60 -30.17
CA LEU A 353 0.82 14.16 -30.57
C LEU A 353 -0.03 15.31 -31.13
N PRO A 354 -0.21 16.45 -30.43
CA PRO A 354 -0.91 17.60 -31.00
C PRO A 354 -0.33 18.06 -32.35
N ARG A 355 1.00 18.03 -32.51
CA ARG A 355 1.65 18.38 -33.78
C ARG A 355 1.33 17.40 -34.89
N ALA A 356 1.30 16.11 -34.60
CA ALA A 356 0.94 15.08 -35.56
C ALA A 356 -0.53 15.20 -35.99
N LEU A 357 -1.44 15.40 -35.04
CA LEU A 357 -2.86 15.62 -35.29
C LEU A 357 -3.11 16.84 -36.19
N ALA A 358 -2.42 17.95 -35.93
CA ALA A 358 -2.54 19.16 -36.74
C ALA A 358 -2.11 18.94 -38.21
N LYS A 359 -1.07 18.11 -38.46
CA LYS A 359 -0.67 17.73 -39.83
C LYS A 359 -1.74 16.93 -40.55
N HIS A 360 -2.62 16.26 -39.81
CA HIS A 360 -3.77 15.53 -40.33
C HIS A 360 -5.09 16.33 -40.25
N GLY A 361 -5.02 17.65 -40.01
CA GLY A 361 -6.19 18.53 -39.98
C GLY A 361 -7.06 18.41 -38.73
N VAL A 362 -6.60 17.70 -37.69
CA VAL A 362 -7.30 17.56 -36.42
C VAL A 362 -6.83 18.63 -35.45
N ARG A 363 -7.71 19.58 -35.14
CA ARG A 363 -7.48 20.59 -34.09
C ARG A 363 -7.77 19.98 -32.72
N CYS A 364 -6.90 20.22 -31.75
CA CYS A 364 -7.04 19.73 -30.39
C CYS A 364 -6.79 20.84 -29.38
N VAL A 365 -7.26 20.64 -28.15
CA VAL A 365 -6.82 21.38 -26.97
C VAL A 365 -5.71 20.58 -26.32
N ALA A 366 -4.52 21.15 -26.16
CA ALA A 366 -3.40 20.44 -25.52
C ALA A 366 -3.04 21.09 -24.18
N VAL A 367 -2.93 20.26 -23.14
CA VAL A 367 -2.69 20.64 -21.75
C VAL A 367 -1.46 19.92 -21.21
N GLU A 368 -0.58 20.69 -20.59
CA GLU A 368 0.60 20.19 -19.88
C GLU A 368 0.83 21.02 -18.61
N ARG A 369 1.34 20.34 -17.57
CA ARG A 369 1.76 20.98 -16.33
C ARG A 369 2.94 21.90 -16.61
N GLU A 370 2.98 23.06 -15.98
CA GLU A 370 4.16 23.95 -16.10
C GLU A 370 5.42 23.18 -15.67
N GLY A 371 6.42 23.17 -16.55
CA GLY A 371 7.60 22.31 -16.43
C GLY A 371 8.48 22.39 -17.68
N SER A 372 9.53 21.58 -17.72
CA SER A 372 10.56 21.66 -18.76
C SER A 372 10.03 21.38 -20.18
N ALA A 373 8.97 20.58 -20.31
CA ALA A 373 8.36 20.26 -21.60
C ALA A 373 7.55 21.41 -22.22
N CYS A 374 6.98 22.32 -21.41
CA CYS A 374 6.06 23.34 -21.91
C CYS A 374 6.72 24.31 -22.90
N ALA A 375 7.97 24.73 -22.64
CA ALA A 375 8.69 25.64 -23.52
C ALA A 375 8.92 25.02 -24.91
N THR A 376 9.31 23.74 -24.96
CA THR A 376 9.48 22.99 -26.20
C THR A 376 8.15 22.79 -26.92
N ALA A 377 7.09 22.45 -26.20
CA ALA A 377 5.75 22.28 -26.78
C ALA A 377 5.23 23.59 -27.40
N ARG A 378 5.38 24.74 -26.73
CA ARG A 378 5.04 26.07 -27.28
C ARG A 378 5.79 26.33 -28.60
N ALA A 379 7.08 26.01 -28.65
CA ALA A 379 7.91 26.22 -29.84
C ALA A 379 7.53 25.30 -31.02
N ILE A 380 7.18 24.04 -30.75
CA ILE A 380 6.82 23.05 -31.79
C ILE A 380 5.43 23.32 -32.37
N LEU A 381 4.49 23.69 -31.51
CA LEU A 381 3.08 23.77 -31.89
C LEU A 381 2.73 25.09 -32.58
N GLY A 382 3.33 26.22 -32.17
CA GLY A 382 2.99 27.52 -32.74
C GLY A 382 1.47 27.75 -32.74
N SER A 383 0.89 28.03 -33.91
CA SER A 383 -0.57 28.20 -34.09
C SER A 383 -1.33 26.93 -34.48
N ALA A 384 -0.70 25.76 -34.42
CA ALA A 384 -1.24 24.50 -34.96
C ALA A 384 -2.29 23.82 -34.05
N ALA A 385 -2.48 24.29 -32.82
CA ALA A 385 -3.45 23.76 -31.85
C ALA A 385 -3.95 24.89 -30.93
N ASP A 386 -5.10 24.69 -30.28
CA ASP A 386 -5.53 25.55 -29.17
C ASP A 386 -4.74 25.13 -27.94
N PHE A 387 -3.78 25.98 -27.53
CA PHE A 387 -2.77 25.57 -26.57
C PHE A 387 -3.04 26.16 -25.18
N ILE A 388 -3.20 25.27 -24.20
CA ILE A 388 -3.33 25.63 -22.78
C ILE A 388 -2.20 24.94 -22.01
N CYS A 389 -0.96 25.40 -22.22
CA CYS A 389 0.22 24.90 -21.50
C CYS A 389 0.58 25.81 -20.36
N GLY A 390 0.99 25.20 -19.25
CA GLY A 390 1.39 25.91 -18.05
C GLY A 390 0.34 25.87 -16.95
N VAL A 391 -0.48 24.81 -16.95
CA VAL A 391 -1.39 24.58 -15.81
C VAL A 391 -0.50 24.27 -14.60
N GLN A 392 -0.63 25.06 -13.54
CA GLN A 392 0.18 24.84 -12.32
C GLN A 392 -0.18 23.52 -11.63
N ASP A 393 -1.45 23.12 -11.75
CA ASP A 393 -2.03 22.01 -11.03
C ASP A 393 -3.02 21.25 -11.92
N LEU A 394 -2.69 20.01 -12.33
CA LEU A 394 -3.56 19.21 -13.20
C LEU A 394 -4.88 18.80 -12.52
N ALA A 395 -5.00 18.96 -11.20
CA ALA A 395 -6.26 18.83 -10.48
C ALA A 395 -7.13 20.12 -10.51
N LYS A 396 -6.70 21.16 -11.26
CA LYS A 396 -7.40 22.44 -11.43
C LYS A 396 -7.27 22.92 -12.88
N LEU A 397 -7.90 22.19 -13.79
CA LEU A 397 -7.94 22.50 -15.20
C LEU A 397 -8.80 23.74 -15.49
N PRO A 398 -8.40 24.60 -16.44
CA PRO A 398 -9.09 25.86 -16.76
C PRO A 398 -10.29 25.64 -17.69
N PHE A 399 -11.11 24.63 -17.40
CA PHE A 399 -12.32 24.30 -18.14
C PHE A 399 -13.55 24.43 -17.25
N ALA A 400 -14.68 24.80 -17.86
CA ALA A 400 -15.96 24.76 -17.17
C ALA A 400 -16.39 23.31 -16.90
N ASP A 401 -17.30 23.14 -15.95
CA ASP A 401 -17.88 21.83 -15.65
C ASP A 401 -18.56 21.25 -16.89
N ALA A 402 -18.39 19.93 -17.11
CA ALA A 402 -19.00 19.19 -18.21
C ALA A 402 -18.77 19.80 -19.61
N SER A 403 -17.67 20.53 -19.82
CA SER A 403 -17.41 21.24 -21.09
C SER A 403 -16.70 20.40 -22.14
N GLN A 404 -16.03 19.31 -21.76
CA GLN A 404 -15.27 18.48 -22.69
C GLN A 404 -16.02 17.19 -23.01
N ARG A 405 -16.17 16.86 -24.29
CA ARG A 405 -16.83 15.62 -24.74
C ARG A 405 -15.88 14.46 -25.01
N PHE A 406 -14.62 14.77 -25.34
CA PHE A 406 -13.59 13.77 -25.53
C PHE A 406 -12.26 14.25 -24.91
N MET A 407 -11.73 13.45 -24.00
CA MET A 407 -10.43 13.68 -23.38
C MET A 407 -9.51 12.48 -23.57
N LEU A 408 -8.23 12.74 -23.80
CA LEU A 408 -7.15 11.76 -23.77
C LEU A 408 -6.18 12.17 -22.66
N VAL A 409 -5.95 11.30 -21.69
CA VAL A 409 -4.88 11.46 -20.69
C VAL A 409 -3.75 10.53 -21.10
N THR A 410 -2.57 11.06 -21.37
CA THR A 410 -1.39 10.23 -21.71
C THR A 410 -0.21 10.62 -20.84
N GLY A 411 0.40 9.64 -20.17
CA GLY A 411 1.64 9.83 -19.41
C GLY A 411 1.53 10.67 -18.13
N ALA A 412 0.41 11.36 -17.91
CA ALA A 412 0.23 12.27 -16.79
C ALA A 412 -0.12 11.53 -15.49
N LEU A 413 -0.90 10.44 -15.53
CA LEU A 413 -1.42 9.80 -14.32
C LEU A 413 -0.29 9.21 -13.48
N GLU A 414 0.67 8.54 -14.10
CA GLU A 414 1.84 7.93 -13.45
C GLU A 414 2.93 8.94 -13.06
N ARG A 415 2.83 10.19 -13.50
CA ARG A 415 3.81 11.26 -13.18
C ARG A 415 3.26 12.29 -12.21
N TYR A 416 1.95 12.46 -12.17
CA TYR A 416 1.31 13.45 -11.34
C TYR A 416 1.24 12.96 -9.90
N TRP A 417 1.61 13.84 -8.97
CA TRP A 417 1.72 13.51 -7.56
C TRP A 417 0.40 13.07 -6.92
N ASN A 418 -0.76 13.57 -7.39
CA ASN A 418 -2.09 13.22 -6.87
C ASN A 418 -3.01 12.61 -7.95
N PRO A 419 -2.81 11.33 -8.33
CA PRO A 419 -3.59 10.67 -9.38
C PRO A 419 -5.10 10.72 -9.17
N VAL A 420 -5.56 10.59 -7.91
CA VAL A 420 -7.00 10.65 -7.58
C VAL A 420 -7.55 12.06 -7.74
N GLY A 421 -6.79 13.09 -7.34
CA GLY A 421 -7.15 14.49 -7.59
C GLY A 421 -7.24 14.81 -9.09
N LEU A 422 -6.34 14.26 -9.91
CA LEU A 422 -6.44 14.35 -11.37
C LEU A 422 -7.71 13.66 -11.90
N LEU A 423 -8.01 12.44 -11.47
CA LEU A 423 -9.23 11.74 -11.89
C LEU A 423 -10.51 12.51 -11.48
N LYS A 424 -10.53 13.08 -10.28
CA LYS A 424 -11.62 13.92 -9.77
C LYS A 424 -11.85 15.14 -10.67
N GLU A 425 -10.76 15.80 -11.06
CA GLU A 425 -10.82 16.97 -11.93
C GLU A 425 -11.25 16.62 -13.37
N LEU A 426 -10.73 15.53 -13.92
CA LEU A 426 -11.18 15.02 -15.22
C LEU A 426 -12.68 14.72 -15.19
N ARG A 427 -13.19 14.18 -14.08
CA ARG A 427 -14.63 13.90 -13.92
C ARG A 427 -15.48 15.16 -13.85
N ARG A 428 -14.96 16.25 -13.28
CA ARG A 428 -15.62 17.56 -13.28
C ARG A 428 -15.75 18.12 -14.69
N VAL A 429 -14.68 18.02 -15.48
CA VAL A 429 -14.57 18.63 -16.81
C VAL A 429 -15.26 17.81 -17.91
N LEU A 430 -15.31 16.48 -17.79
CA LEU A 430 -15.94 15.62 -18.78
C LEU A 430 -17.47 15.73 -18.75
N ALA A 431 -18.07 15.91 -19.91
CA ALA A 431 -19.52 15.81 -20.11
C ALA A 431 -20.02 14.42 -19.71
N HIS A 432 -21.25 14.34 -19.21
CA HIS A 432 -21.82 13.08 -18.71
C HIS A 432 -21.84 11.95 -19.76
N ASP A 433 -22.05 12.28 -21.03
CA ASP A 433 -22.04 11.37 -22.18
C ASP A 433 -20.68 11.37 -22.92
N GLY A 434 -19.67 12.01 -22.34
CA GLY A 434 -18.33 12.13 -22.89
C GLY A 434 -17.49 10.86 -22.71
N LEU A 435 -16.40 10.79 -23.46
CA LEU A 435 -15.41 9.72 -23.40
C LEU A 435 -14.08 10.25 -22.84
N LEU A 436 -13.51 9.53 -21.88
CA LEU A 436 -12.12 9.68 -21.46
C LEU A 436 -11.34 8.45 -21.92
N THR A 437 -10.28 8.63 -22.69
CA THR A 437 -9.28 7.59 -22.92
C THR A 437 -8.11 7.81 -22.00
N LEU A 438 -7.87 6.90 -21.06
CA LEU A 438 -6.72 6.91 -20.17
C LEU A 438 -5.60 6.05 -20.76
N ARG A 439 -4.41 6.61 -20.91
CA ARG A 439 -3.19 5.93 -21.33
C ARG A 439 -2.10 6.10 -20.28
N SER A 440 -1.68 5.00 -19.67
CA SER A 440 -0.64 4.97 -18.64
C SER A 440 0.43 3.96 -19.03
N GLU A 441 1.70 4.32 -18.85
CA GLU A 441 2.75 3.31 -18.73
C GLU A 441 2.47 2.47 -17.48
N ILE A 442 2.62 1.16 -17.60
CA ILE A 442 2.37 0.23 -16.49
C ILE A 442 3.59 -0.63 -16.20
N ARG A 443 3.67 -1.11 -14.96
CA ARG A 443 4.59 -2.15 -14.54
C ARG A 443 3.88 -3.50 -14.57
N HIS A 444 4.58 -4.56 -14.98
CA HIS A 444 4.06 -5.93 -14.85
C HIS A 444 3.84 -6.29 -13.38
N ASP A 445 2.77 -7.02 -13.06
CA ASP A 445 2.45 -7.42 -11.69
C ASP A 445 3.60 -8.14 -10.98
N ASP A 446 4.36 -8.95 -11.73
CA ASP A 446 5.46 -9.78 -11.21
C ASP A 446 6.84 -9.08 -11.25
N ALA A 447 6.93 -7.89 -11.86
CA ALA A 447 8.18 -7.14 -11.91
C ALA A 447 8.53 -6.59 -10.52
N ALA A 448 9.82 -6.56 -10.17
CA ALA A 448 10.24 -5.88 -8.95
C ALA A 448 9.91 -4.38 -9.03
N GLU A 449 9.59 -3.79 -7.89
CA GLU A 449 9.45 -2.33 -7.80
C GLU A 449 10.82 -1.64 -8.03
N ASP A 450 10.86 -0.70 -8.97
CA ASP A 450 12.00 0.20 -9.17
C ASP A 450 11.76 1.50 -8.39
N VAL A 451 12.35 1.58 -7.20
CA VAL A 451 12.25 2.75 -6.33
C VAL A 451 13.05 3.96 -6.84
N SER A 452 13.87 3.78 -7.89
CA SER A 452 14.60 4.87 -8.53
C SER A 452 13.81 5.55 -9.64
N ASP A 453 12.74 4.90 -10.13
CA ASP A 453 11.85 5.50 -11.13
C ASP A 453 11.04 6.63 -10.45
N PRO A 454 11.16 7.89 -10.91
CA PRO A 454 10.41 9.00 -10.33
C PRO A 454 8.90 8.93 -10.65
N ARG A 455 8.46 7.94 -11.43
CA ARG A 455 7.06 7.71 -11.79
C ARG A 455 6.42 6.68 -10.88
N HIS A 456 5.14 6.85 -10.65
CA HIS A 456 4.30 5.93 -9.90
C HIS A 456 3.67 4.90 -10.85
N LEU A 457 4.50 4.06 -11.48
CA LEU A 457 4.04 3.05 -12.42
C LEU A 457 3.08 2.06 -11.76
N PHE A 458 1.81 2.14 -12.14
CA PHE A 458 0.77 1.23 -11.68
C PHE A 458 0.94 -0.15 -12.32
N THR A 459 0.56 -1.19 -11.62
CA THR A 459 0.18 -2.44 -12.29
C THR A 459 -1.25 -2.34 -12.81
N VAL A 460 -1.67 -3.29 -13.67
CA VAL A 460 -3.06 -3.34 -14.15
C VAL A 460 -4.03 -3.48 -12.98
N THR A 461 -3.67 -4.32 -12.00
CA THR A 461 -4.44 -4.54 -10.77
C THR A 461 -4.61 -3.25 -9.97
N GLU A 462 -3.51 -2.56 -9.69
CA GLU A 462 -3.55 -1.31 -8.91
C GLU A 462 -4.33 -0.19 -9.61
N LEU A 463 -4.18 -0.04 -10.93
CA LEU A 463 -4.92 0.98 -11.67
C LEU A 463 -6.42 0.68 -11.70
N ARG A 464 -6.80 -0.60 -11.86
CA ARG A 464 -8.19 -1.03 -11.75
C ARG A 464 -8.76 -0.69 -10.38
N ASP A 465 -8.03 -1.03 -9.32
CA ASP A 465 -8.48 -0.80 -7.95
C ASP A 465 -8.59 0.71 -7.67
N LEU A 466 -7.64 1.53 -8.13
CA LEU A 466 -7.70 3.00 -8.07
C LEU A 466 -8.97 3.56 -8.73
N LEU A 467 -9.29 3.11 -9.95
CA LEU A 467 -10.48 3.54 -10.69
C LEU A 467 -11.77 3.10 -9.99
N GLN A 468 -11.82 1.85 -9.51
CA GLN A 468 -12.99 1.32 -8.81
C GLN A 468 -13.25 2.02 -7.48
N HIS A 469 -12.21 2.26 -6.68
CA HIS A 469 -12.30 2.90 -5.37
C HIS A 469 -12.54 4.41 -5.47
N SER A 470 -11.95 5.09 -6.45
CA SER A 470 -12.26 6.50 -6.69
C SER A 470 -13.70 6.70 -7.15
N GLY A 471 -14.24 5.79 -7.98
CA GLY A 471 -15.64 5.78 -8.40
C GLY A 471 -16.03 6.83 -9.43
N PHE A 472 -15.07 7.66 -9.86
CA PHE A 472 -15.29 8.74 -10.83
C PHE A 472 -15.62 8.24 -12.23
N PHE A 473 -15.10 7.08 -12.61
CA PHE A 473 -15.23 6.53 -13.95
C PHE A 473 -15.57 5.04 -13.94
N THR A 474 -16.26 4.59 -14.98
CA THR A 474 -16.48 3.18 -15.30
C THR A 474 -15.80 2.84 -16.62
N VAL A 475 -15.32 1.61 -16.76
CA VAL A 475 -14.72 1.12 -18.00
C VAL A 475 -15.81 0.99 -19.07
N ALA A 476 -15.60 1.63 -20.22
CA ALA A 476 -16.58 1.75 -21.30
C ALA A 476 -16.34 0.77 -22.46
N GLY A 477 -15.29 -0.05 -22.40
CA GLY A 477 -14.88 -0.99 -23.43
C GLY A 477 -13.68 -1.82 -22.99
N GLU A 478 -13.09 -2.58 -23.91
CA GLU A 478 -11.92 -3.41 -23.57
C GLU A 478 -10.68 -2.54 -23.32
N ALA A 479 -9.97 -2.85 -22.23
CA ALA A 479 -8.64 -2.30 -22.00
C ALA A 479 -7.65 -2.99 -22.93
N GLN A 480 -6.73 -2.23 -23.52
CA GLN A 480 -5.75 -2.73 -24.47
C GLN A 480 -4.33 -2.44 -23.97
N TYR A 481 -3.52 -3.50 -23.84
CA TYR A 481 -2.10 -3.37 -23.54
C TYR A 481 -1.28 -3.41 -24.84
N PHE A 482 -0.39 -2.45 -25.01
CA PHE A 482 0.49 -2.34 -26.17
C PHE A 482 1.92 -2.71 -25.79
N GLU A 483 2.35 -3.94 -26.06
CA GLU A 483 3.67 -4.46 -25.64
C GLU A 483 4.85 -3.61 -26.12
N LYS A 484 4.79 -3.13 -27.38
CA LYS A 484 5.88 -2.35 -27.98
C LYS A 484 6.09 -1.00 -27.28
N SER A 485 5.01 -0.37 -26.81
CA SER A 485 5.07 0.90 -26.09
C SER A 485 5.09 0.73 -24.56
N GLY A 486 4.66 -0.42 -24.05
CA GLY A 486 4.47 -0.68 -22.61
C GLY A 486 3.32 0.12 -22.01
N VAL A 487 2.31 0.49 -22.81
CA VAL A 487 1.21 1.37 -22.41
C VAL A 487 -0.09 0.56 -22.31
N LEU A 488 -0.82 0.78 -21.22
CA LEU A 488 -2.21 0.36 -21.09
C LEU A 488 -3.13 1.50 -21.53
N GLN A 489 -4.07 1.20 -22.41
CA GLN A 489 -5.14 2.10 -22.81
C GLN A 489 -6.47 1.60 -22.24
N VAL A 490 -7.20 2.48 -21.57
CA VAL A 490 -8.50 2.19 -20.96
C VAL A 490 -9.52 3.24 -21.40
N PRO A 491 -10.58 2.87 -22.15
CA PRO A 491 -11.71 3.76 -22.41
C PRO A 491 -12.60 3.84 -21.17
N LEU A 492 -12.95 5.06 -20.78
CA LEU A 492 -13.67 5.40 -19.56
C LEU A 492 -14.86 6.33 -19.86
N GLN A 493 -15.97 6.11 -19.17
CA GLN A 493 -17.14 7.00 -19.13
C GLN A 493 -17.37 7.49 -17.72
N CYS A 494 -18.12 8.59 -17.59
CA CYS A 494 -18.52 9.11 -16.28
C CYS A 494 -19.18 8.00 -15.46
N GLY A 495 -18.60 7.73 -14.29
CA GLY A 495 -19.21 6.87 -13.29
C GLY A 495 -20.41 7.56 -12.64
N THR A 496 -21.09 6.82 -11.78
CA THR A 496 -22.25 7.31 -11.01
C THR A 496 -21.89 8.43 -10.02
N GLN A 497 -20.60 8.73 -9.82
CA GLN A 497 -20.12 9.67 -8.82
C GLN A 497 -19.52 10.93 -9.44
N THR A 498 -19.84 12.07 -8.83
CA THR A 498 -19.22 13.39 -9.08
C THR A 498 -18.27 13.80 -7.96
N ILE A 499 -18.28 13.07 -6.84
CA ILE A 499 -17.40 13.18 -5.66
C ILE A 499 -16.98 11.77 -5.24
N GLY A 500 -15.71 11.54 -4.86
CA GLY A 500 -15.18 10.18 -4.70
C GLY A 500 -15.90 9.38 -3.62
N ARG A 501 -15.93 8.04 -3.73
CA ARG A 501 -16.78 7.11 -2.95
C ARG A 501 -17.17 7.55 -1.52
N GLY A 502 -18.31 8.21 -1.39
CA GLY A 502 -19.13 8.04 -0.20
C GLY A 502 -19.69 6.62 -0.24
N TYR A 503 -19.23 5.72 0.63
CA TYR A 503 -19.69 4.32 0.69
C TYR A 503 -21.20 4.15 1.02
N PHE A 504 -21.97 5.24 1.01
CA PHE A 504 -23.41 5.29 1.18
C PHE A 504 -24.08 5.70 -0.15
N SER A 505 -24.10 4.80 -1.12
CA SER A 505 -25.10 4.82 -2.20
C SER A 505 -25.74 3.45 -2.25
N GLU A 506 -27.06 3.40 -2.07
CA GLU A 506 -27.86 2.17 -2.05
C GLU A 506 -27.49 1.24 -3.22
N PHE A 507 -27.33 -0.05 -2.91
CA PHE A 507 -27.10 -1.10 -3.89
C PHE A 507 -28.29 -1.17 -4.85
N GLY A 508 -28.19 -0.50 -6.00
CA GLY A 508 -28.96 -0.83 -7.18
C GLY A 508 -28.46 -2.18 -7.69
N SER A 509 -29.25 -3.23 -7.46
CA SER A 509 -29.05 -4.57 -8.00
C SER A 509 -29.01 -4.53 -9.53
N ASN A 510 -27.83 -4.39 -10.12
CA ASN A 510 -27.56 -4.86 -11.46
C ASN A 510 -26.36 -5.81 -11.40
N ALA A 511 -26.70 -7.06 -11.09
CA ALA A 511 -25.91 -8.21 -11.48
C ALA A 511 -25.85 -8.23 -13.01
N GLY A 512 -24.69 -7.99 -13.61
CA GLY A 512 -24.56 -8.04 -15.07
C GLY A 512 -23.38 -7.32 -15.70
N SER A 513 -22.19 -7.34 -15.09
CA SER A 513 -20.96 -7.10 -15.84
C SER A 513 -19.79 -7.77 -15.12
N SER A 514 -19.58 -9.05 -15.39
CA SER A 514 -18.26 -9.64 -15.17
C SER A 514 -17.28 -8.80 -15.98
N LEU A 515 -16.36 -8.11 -15.30
CA LEU A 515 -15.25 -7.43 -15.96
C LEU A 515 -14.54 -8.45 -16.84
N VAL A 516 -14.63 -8.28 -18.16
CA VAL A 516 -13.69 -8.92 -19.09
C VAL A 516 -12.37 -8.16 -18.98
N MET A 517 -11.71 -8.34 -17.84
CA MET A 517 -10.26 -8.27 -17.67
C MET A 517 -9.69 -9.70 -17.53
N GLN A 518 -10.50 -10.72 -17.90
CA GLN A 518 -10.14 -12.13 -17.88
C GLN A 518 -9.12 -12.52 -18.98
N SER A 519 -8.91 -11.66 -19.99
CA SER A 519 -7.95 -11.93 -21.07
C SER A 519 -6.48 -11.79 -20.64
N LEU A 520 -6.20 -11.20 -19.46
CA LEU A 520 -4.85 -11.17 -18.87
C LEU A 520 -4.62 -12.27 -17.82
N GLU A 521 -5.68 -12.85 -17.24
CA GLU A 521 -5.57 -13.97 -16.29
C GLU A 521 -5.28 -15.31 -16.98
N HIS A 522 -5.75 -15.52 -18.21
CA HIS A 522 -5.49 -16.75 -18.98
C HIS A 522 -4.01 -16.95 -19.39
N ALA A 523 -3.16 -15.93 -19.26
CA ALA A 523 -1.71 -16.07 -19.45
C ALA A 523 -0.98 -16.58 -18.18
N ARG A 524 -1.64 -16.58 -17.01
CA ARG A 524 -1.05 -17.05 -15.74
C ARG A 524 -1.21 -18.56 -15.49
N GLU A 525 -2.22 -19.20 -16.08
CA GLU A 525 -2.48 -20.64 -15.84
C GLU A 525 -1.57 -21.60 -16.63
N ALA A 526 -0.66 -21.09 -17.46
CA ALA A 526 0.29 -21.91 -18.23
C ALA A 526 1.73 -21.86 -17.69
N SER A 527 1.98 -21.36 -16.47
CA SER A 527 3.34 -21.21 -15.93
C SER A 527 3.44 -21.32 -14.39
N VAL A 528 2.62 -22.18 -13.78
CA VAL A 528 2.85 -22.68 -12.41
C VAL A 528 3.22 -24.15 -12.47
#